data_AF-A0A8B9WT53-F1
#
_entry.id   AF-A0A8B9WT53-F1
#
_cell.length_a   1.000
_cell.length_b   1.000
_cell.length_c   1.000
_cell.angle_alpha   90.00
_cell.angle_beta   90.00
_cell.angle_gamma   90.00
#
_symmetry.space_group_name_H-M   'P 1'
#
loop_
_entity.id
_entity.type
_entity.pdbx_description
1 polymer ?
#
loop_
_entity_poly.entity_id
_entity_poly.type
_entity_poly.pdbx_seq_one_letter_code
_entity_poly.pdbx_strand_id
1 'polypeptide(L)'
;MLLFLKDLGIEDTQLGPFLTKNYAIFSEDLENLKTRVAYLQSKNFSKADIAQMVRNAPFLLSFSVERLDNRLGFFQKELKLSVKKTRDLVIRLPRLLTGSLEPVKENMKVFNTRLFKVKERHLFLDYLGRAQYDPTEPNYISLDKLVSVPDGIFCEGMAKASIQDFEKFLKTL
;
A
#
# COMPACT_ATOMS: atom_id res chain seq x y z
N MET A 1 26.01 -8.59 -13.53
CA MET A 1 24.55 -8.42 -13.29
C MET A 1 23.75 -9.71 -13.46
N LEU A 2 23.69 -10.33 -14.65
CA LEU A 2 22.88 -11.55 -14.85
C LEU A 2 23.29 -12.72 -13.95
N LEU A 3 24.60 -12.97 -13.83
CA LEU A 3 25.11 -14.00 -12.91
C LEU A 3 24.69 -13.75 -11.46
N PHE A 4 24.71 -12.50 -11.00
CA PHE A 4 24.24 -12.12 -9.67
C PHE A 4 22.75 -12.43 -9.46
N LEU A 5 21.90 -12.17 -10.46
CA LEU A 5 20.48 -12.50 -10.38
C LEU A 5 20.27 -14.03 -10.32
N LYS A 6 21.04 -14.80 -11.09
CA LYS A 6 21.03 -16.26 -11.03
C LYS A 6 21.51 -16.78 -9.68
N ASP A 7 22.61 -16.25 -9.16
CA ASP A 7 23.17 -16.59 -7.86
C ASP A 7 22.19 -16.27 -6.73
N LEU A 8 21.39 -15.20 -6.87
CA LEU A 8 20.33 -14.86 -5.93
C LEU A 8 19.20 -15.91 -5.94
N GLY A 9 18.97 -16.58 -7.07
CA GLY A 9 17.95 -17.62 -7.26
C GLY A 9 16.89 -17.27 -8.31
N ILE A 10 17.14 -16.29 -9.18
CA ILE A 10 16.26 -15.99 -10.32
C ILE A 10 16.60 -16.95 -11.46
N GLU A 11 15.61 -17.75 -11.87
CA GLU A 11 15.78 -18.75 -12.93
C GLU A 11 15.86 -18.10 -14.32
N ASP A 12 16.47 -18.80 -15.28
CA ASP A 12 16.66 -18.29 -16.65
C ASP A 12 15.33 -17.92 -17.33
N THR A 13 14.27 -18.70 -17.08
CA THR A 13 12.91 -18.44 -17.59
C THR A 13 12.29 -17.16 -17.00
N GLN A 14 12.78 -16.68 -15.86
CA GLN A 14 12.28 -15.52 -15.13
C GLN A 14 13.04 -14.23 -15.48
N LEU A 15 14.25 -14.34 -16.06
CA LEU A 15 15.10 -13.19 -16.39
C LEU A 15 14.42 -12.26 -17.40
N GLY A 16 13.84 -12.78 -18.47
CA GLY A 16 13.15 -11.96 -19.49
C GLY A 16 12.06 -11.06 -18.87
N PRO A 17 11.02 -11.63 -18.24
CA PRO A 17 9.97 -10.85 -17.58
C PRO A 17 10.47 -9.89 -16.49
N PHE A 18 11.54 -10.25 -15.77
CA PHE A 18 12.17 -9.39 -14.78
C PHE A 18 12.81 -8.15 -15.44
N LEU A 19 13.64 -8.36 -16.47
CA LEU A 19 14.40 -7.31 -17.15
C LEU A 19 13.50 -6.38 -17.97
N THR A 20 12.41 -6.89 -18.56
CA THR A 20 11.42 -6.04 -19.22
C THR A 20 10.77 -5.05 -18.25
N LYS A 21 10.60 -5.44 -16.98
CA LYS A 21 10.03 -4.57 -15.94
C LYS A 21 11.07 -3.64 -15.34
N ASN A 22 12.30 -4.10 -15.14
CA ASN A 22 13.39 -3.30 -14.57
C ASN A 22 14.67 -3.47 -15.39
N TYR A 23 14.74 -2.77 -16.52
CA TYR A 23 15.97 -2.70 -17.33
C TYR A 23 17.05 -1.86 -16.66
N ALA A 24 16.67 -0.92 -15.78
CA ALA A 24 17.59 -0.03 -15.08
C ALA A 24 18.51 -0.74 -14.09
N ILE A 25 18.24 -2.00 -13.75
CA ILE A 25 19.11 -2.83 -12.92
C ILE A 25 20.54 -2.93 -13.47
N PHE A 26 20.73 -2.84 -14.80
CA PHE A 26 22.06 -2.87 -15.42
C PHE A 26 22.90 -1.63 -15.11
N SER A 27 22.26 -0.53 -14.72
CA SER A 27 22.93 0.71 -14.33
C SER A 27 23.25 0.77 -12.83
N GLU A 28 22.82 -0.22 -12.05
CA GLU A 28 23.12 -0.31 -10.62
C GLU A 28 24.53 -0.87 -10.38
N ASP A 29 25.19 -0.33 -9.37
CA ASP A 29 26.44 -0.89 -8.88
C ASP A 29 26.21 -2.24 -8.18
N LEU A 30 27.07 -3.21 -8.48
CA LEU A 30 26.90 -4.58 -8.01
C LEU A 30 27.14 -4.71 -6.49
N GLU A 31 28.06 -3.93 -5.93
CA GLU A 31 28.34 -3.94 -4.49
C GLU A 31 27.18 -3.33 -3.69
N ASN A 32 26.54 -2.30 -4.24
CA ASN A 32 25.30 -1.75 -3.69
C ASN A 32 24.16 -2.79 -3.67
N LEU A 33 23.99 -3.55 -4.76
CA LEU A 33 22.99 -4.63 -4.81
C LEU A 33 23.27 -5.73 -3.78
N LYS A 34 24.54 -6.17 -3.66
CA LYS A 34 24.95 -7.15 -2.64
C LYS A 34 24.70 -6.62 -1.23
N THR A 35 24.98 -5.35 -0.97
CA THR A 35 24.71 -4.69 0.32
C THR A 35 23.23 -4.73 0.68
N ARG A 36 22.34 -4.46 -0.28
CA ARG A 36 20.88 -4.51 -0.09
C ARG A 36 20.39 -5.94 0.17
N VAL A 37 20.97 -6.94 -0.51
CA VAL A 37 20.69 -8.37 -0.23
C VAL A 37 21.18 -8.77 1.17
N ALA A 38 22.39 -8.39 1.55
CA ALA A 38 22.96 -8.68 2.88
C ALA A 38 22.14 -8.05 4.00
N TYR A 39 21.61 -6.84 3.79
CA TYR A 39 20.66 -6.22 4.70
C TYR A 39 19.37 -7.04 4.87
N LEU A 40 18.77 -7.53 3.77
CA LEU A 40 17.58 -8.40 3.88
C LEU A 40 17.91 -9.70 4.63
N GLN A 41 19.07 -10.29 4.39
CA GLN A 41 19.52 -11.48 5.12
C GLN A 41 19.67 -11.18 6.64
N SER A 42 20.22 -10.02 7.01
CA SER A 42 20.36 -9.63 8.42
C SER A 42 19.01 -9.40 9.13
N LYS A 43 17.94 -9.16 8.37
CA LYS A 43 16.55 -9.11 8.87
C LYS A 43 15.86 -10.49 8.90
N ASN A 44 16.63 -11.57 8.78
CA ASN A 44 16.18 -12.96 8.81
C ASN A 44 15.26 -13.34 7.63
N PHE A 45 15.47 -12.77 6.45
CA PHE A 45 14.89 -13.29 5.22
C PHE A 45 15.79 -14.39 4.66
N SER A 46 15.21 -15.54 4.29
CA SER A 46 15.98 -16.59 3.65
C SER A 46 16.36 -16.20 2.22
N LYS A 47 17.36 -16.88 1.64
CA LYS A 47 17.74 -16.67 0.24
C LYS A 47 16.56 -16.89 -0.71
N ALA A 48 15.73 -17.91 -0.45
CA ALA A 48 14.54 -18.20 -1.23
C ALA A 48 13.49 -17.08 -1.12
N ASP A 49 13.29 -16.54 0.08
CA ASP A 49 12.38 -15.40 0.29
C ASP A 49 12.83 -14.19 -0.53
N ILE A 50 14.13 -13.85 -0.47
CA ILE A 50 14.68 -12.71 -1.20
C ILE A 50 14.54 -12.92 -2.71
N ALA A 51 14.86 -14.10 -3.22
CA ALA A 51 14.69 -14.43 -4.64
C ALA A 51 13.23 -14.24 -5.10
N GLN A 52 12.27 -14.77 -4.33
CA GLN A 52 10.85 -14.60 -4.61
C GLN A 52 10.42 -13.12 -4.57
N MET A 53 10.90 -12.38 -3.57
CA MET A 53 10.58 -10.96 -3.43
C MET A 53 11.11 -10.14 -4.60
N VAL A 54 12.35 -10.36 -5.01
CA VAL A 54 12.98 -9.68 -6.16
C VAL A 54 12.28 -10.02 -7.47
N ARG A 55 11.91 -11.29 -7.68
CA ARG A 55 11.11 -11.71 -8.84
C ARG A 55 9.78 -10.95 -8.94
N ASN A 56 9.07 -10.82 -7.81
CA ASN A 56 7.71 -10.27 -7.77
C ASN A 56 7.70 -8.72 -7.69
N ALA A 57 8.78 -8.12 -7.21
CA ALA A 57 9.02 -6.68 -7.16
C ALA A 57 10.41 -6.34 -7.74
N PRO A 58 10.55 -6.23 -9.08
CA PRO A 58 11.85 -6.08 -9.75
C PRO A 58 12.69 -4.87 -9.32
N PHE A 59 12.05 -3.83 -8.80
CA PHE A 59 12.71 -2.61 -8.30
C PHE A 59 13.09 -2.68 -6.81
N LEU A 60 12.84 -3.79 -6.11
CA LEU A 60 13.10 -3.93 -4.68
C LEU A 60 14.54 -3.60 -4.33
N LEU A 61 15.48 -4.14 -5.09
CA LEU A 61 16.90 -3.91 -4.89
C LEU A 61 17.37 -2.57 -5.46
N SER A 62 16.52 -1.73 -6.05
CA SER A 62 16.90 -0.34 -6.41
C SER A 62 16.74 0.63 -5.23
N PHE A 63 16.15 0.19 -4.12
CA PHE A 63 15.92 1.04 -2.96
C PHE A 63 17.07 0.95 -1.97
N SER A 64 17.43 2.09 -1.37
CA SER A 64 18.47 2.14 -0.33
C SER A 64 18.07 1.28 0.88
N VAL A 65 19.08 0.82 1.62
CA VAL A 65 18.88 0.10 2.88
C VAL A 65 18.00 0.90 3.84
N GLU A 66 18.27 2.20 3.98
CA GLU A 66 17.47 3.11 4.79
C GLU A 66 15.99 3.11 4.37
N ARG A 67 15.70 3.20 3.07
CA ARG A 67 14.33 3.19 2.57
C ARG A 67 13.63 1.85 2.83
N LEU A 68 14.35 0.73 2.68
CA LEU A 68 13.81 -0.60 2.99
C LEU A 68 13.51 -0.72 4.50
N ASP A 69 14.41 -0.26 5.37
CA ASP A 69 14.23 -0.29 6.82
C ASP A 69 13.03 0.57 7.27
N ASN A 70 12.95 1.79 6.75
CA ASN A 70 11.83 2.70 6.99
C ASN A 70 10.49 2.07 6.55
N ARG A 71 10.46 1.37 5.42
CA ARG A 71 9.26 0.67 4.93
C ARG A 71 8.87 -0.51 5.82
N LEU A 72 9.83 -1.34 6.24
CA LEU A 72 9.57 -2.45 7.16
C LEU A 72 9.05 -1.93 8.52
N GLY A 73 9.68 -0.90 9.07
CA GLY A 73 9.26 -0.24 10.30
C GLY A 73 7.86 0.38 10.21
N PHE A 74 7.53 1.00 9.07
CA PHE A 74 6.20 1.54 8.80
C PHE A 74 5.13 0.44 8.89
N PHE A 75 5.25 -0.66 8.14
CA PHE A 75 4.24 -1.72 8.17
C PHE A 75 4.14 -2.41 9.53
N GLN A 76 5.27 -2.59 10.22
CA GLN A 76 5.27 -3.15 11.57
C GLN A 76 4.47 -2.27 12.55
N LYS A 77 4.72 -0.96 12.53
CA LYS A 77 4.08 0.01 13.43
C LYS A 77 2.61 0.23 13.11
N GLU A 78 2.31 0.56 11.85
CA GLU A 78 0.95 0.92 11.42
C GLU A 78 -0.02 -0.26 11.54
N LEU A 79 0.43 -1.47 11.20
CA LEU A 79 -0.40 -2.68 11.27
C LEU A 79 -0.27 -3.42 12.60
N LYS A 80 0.54 -2.91 13.55
CA LYS A 80 0.80 -3.51 14.87
C LYS A 80 1.20 -4.99 14.78
N LEU A 81 2.05 -5.31 13.83
CA LEU A 81 2.48 -6.68 13.55
C LEU A 81 3.73 -7.05 14.36
N SER A 82 3.89 -8.33 14.68
CA SER A 82 5.17 -8.85 15.15
C SER A 82 6.18 -8.86 14.01
N VAL A 83 7.49 -8.85 14.33
CA VAL A 83 8.57 -8.91 13.34
C VAL A 83 8.38 -10.06 12.35
N LYS A 84 8.00 -11.24 12.84
CA LYS A 84 7.69 -12.41 11.99
C LYS A 84 6.52 -12.12 11.04
N LYS A 85 5.39 -11.60 11.55
CA LYS A 85 4.22 -11.30 10.71
C LYS A 85 4.50 -10.18 9.69
N THR A 86 5.31 -9.18 10.04
CA THR A 86 5.76 -8.15 9.10
C THR A 86 6.58 -8.76 7.97
N ARG A 87 7.51 -9.67 8.28
CA ARG A 87 8.28 -10.40 7.28
C ARG A 87 7.37 -11.25 6.39
N ASP A 88 6.47 -12.03 6.96
CA ASP A 88 5.52 -12.87 6.23
C ASP A 88 4.59 -12.04 5.30
N LEU A 89 4.25 -10.81 5.71
CA LEU A 89 3.48 -9.87 4.89
C LEU A 89 4.27 -9.43 3.65
N VAL A 90 5.50 -8.94 3.84
CA VAL A 90 6.30 -8.38 2.73
C VAL A 90 6.89 -9.46 1.83
N ILE A 91 7.06 -10.70 2.29
CA ILE A 91 7.37 -11.85 1.43
C ILE A 91 6.22 -12.12 0.46
N ARG A 92 4.97 -12.10 0.96
CA ARG A 92 3.78 -12.32 0.14
C ARG A 92 3.50 -11.14 -0.79
N LEU A 93 3.73 -9.92 -0.33
CA LEU A 93 3.40 -8.68 -1.04
C LEU A 93 4.62 -7.73 -1.12
N PRO A 94 5.70 -8.10 -1.83
CA PRO A 94 6.96 -7.33 -1.83
C PRO A 94 6.83 -5.94 -2.44
N ARG A 95 5.79 -5.70 -3.27
CA ARG A 95 5.49 -4.37 -3.83
C ARG A 95 5.09 -3.33 -2.78
N LEU A 96 4.71 -3.77 -1.57
CA LEU A 96 4.51 -2.87 -0.44
C LEU A 96 5.79 -2.08 -0.09
N LEU A 97 6.96 -2.67 -0.34
CA LEU A 97 8.25 -2.02 -0.11
C LEU A 97 8.63 -1.06 -1.25
N THR A 98 8.12 -1.29 -2.45
CA THR A 98 8.51 -0.53 -3.66
C THR A 98 7.52 0.57 -4.07
N GLY A 99 6.31 0.56 -3.54
CA GLY A 99 5.26 1.53 -3.88
C GLY A 99 5.25 2.83 -3.05
N SER A 100 4.33 3.74 -3.42
CA SER A 100 3.91 4.84 -2.54
C SER A 100 3.20 4.28 -1.31
N LEU A 101 3.42 4.92 -0.16
CA LEU A 101 2.70 4.61 1.07
C LEU A 101 1.38 5.37 1.19
N GLU A 102 1.12 6.38 0.35
CA GLU A 102 -0.08 7.22 0.46
C GLU A 102 -1.37 6.40 0.37
N PRO A 103 -1.55 5.48 -0.62
CA PRO A 103 -2.78 4.69 -0.69
C PRO A 103 -2.97 3.78 0.53
N VAL A 104 -1.86 3.28 1.09
CA VAL A 104 -1.92 2.47 2.32
C VAL A 104 -2.35 3.33 3.50
N LYS A 105 -1.77 4.52 3.67
CA LYS A 105 -2.12 5.45 4.76
C LYS A 105 -3.57 5.89 4.68
N GLU A 106 -4.08 6.20 3.50
CA GLU A 106 -5.49 6.57 3.28
C GLU A 106 -6.42 5.43 3.71
N ASN A 107 -6.15 4.21 3.22
CA ASN A 107 -6.94 3.04 3.59
C ASN A 107 -6.86 2.73 5.10
N MET A 108 -5.72 3.00 5.75
CA MET A 108 -5.57 2.81 7.19
C MET A 108 -6.40 3.78 8.02
N LYS A 109 -6.62 5.01 7.57
CA LYS A 109 -7.53 5.94 8.25
C LYS A 109 -8.97 5.44 8.21
N VAL A 110 -9.40 4.91 7.07
CA VAL A 110 -10.73 4.32 6.90
C VAL A 110 -10.90 3.12 7.81
N PHE A 111 -9.93 2.20 7.81
CA PHE A 111 -9.94 1.01 8.67
C PHE A 111 -9.99 1.33 10.17
N ASN A 112 -9.29 2.37 10.60
CA ASN A 112 -9.28 2.81 12.01
C ASN A 112 -10.51 3.65 12.39
N THR A 113 -11.39 3.98 11.44
CA THR A 113 -12.62 4.72 11.72
C THR A 113 -13.71 3.79 12.24
N ARG A 114 -14.58 4.32 13.11
CA ARG A 114 -15.75 3.60 13.61
C ARG A 114 -16.64 3.17 12.44
N LEU A 115 -16.91 1.87 12.33
CA LEU A 115 -17.66 1.28 11.21
C LEU A 115 -19.02 1.97 10.99
N PHE A 116 -19.73 2.30 12.08
CA PHE A 116 -21.04 2.96 11.97
C PHE A 116 -20.94 4.31 11.24
N LYS A 117 -19.90 5.12 11.50
CA LYS A 117 -19.71 6.42 10.84
C LYS A 117 -19.53 6.26 9.34
N VAL A 118 -18.76 5.26 8.92
CA VAL A 118 -18.55 4.96 7.49
C VAL A 118 -19.87 4.49 6.87
N LYS A 119 -20.59 3.60 7.55
CA LYS A 119 -21.87 3.05 7.10
C LYS A 119 -22.93 4.14 6.95
N GLU A 120 -23.14 4.96 7.96
CA GLU A 120 -24.11 6.07 7.99
C GLU A 120 -23.87 7.05 6.84
N ARG A 121 -22.63 7.49 6.65
CA ARG A 121 -22.27 8.42 5.58
C ARG A 121 -22.40 7.79 4.20
N HIS A 122 -21.99 6.53 4.05
CA HIS A 122 -22.15 5.80 2.81
C HIS A 122 -23.64 5.64 2.43
N LEU A 123 -24.46 5.16 3.37
CA LEU A 123 -25.89 4.96 3.13
C LEU A 123 -26.61 6.27 2.80
N PHE A 124 -26.21 7.38 3.45
CA PHE A 124 -26.79 8.68 3.13
C PHE A 124 -26.39 9.15 1.73
N LEU A 125 -25.14 8.98 1.32
CA LEU A 125 -24.71 9.28 -0.05
C LEU A 125 -25.41 8.40 -1.07
N ASP A 126 -25.61 7.12 -0.77
CA ASP A 126 -26.31 6.17 -1.62
C ASP A 126 -27.79 6.55 -1.80
N TYR A 127 -28.46 6.89 -0.70
CA TYR A 127 -29.83 7.42 -0.70
C TYR A 127 -29.98 8.66 -1.60
N LEU A 128 -28.96 9.51 -1.65
CA LEU A 128 -28.93 10.71 -2.49
C LEU A 128 -28.45 10.46 -3.93
N GLY A 129 -28.06 9.23 -4.28
CA GLY A 129 -27.46 8.90 -5.59
C GLY A 129 -26.08 9.53 -5.81
N ARG A 130 -25.32 9.79 -4.73
CA ARG A 130 -24.03 10.48 -4.73
C ARG A 130 -22.85 9.62 -4.29
N ALA A 131 -23.07 8.33 -4.02
CA ALA A 131 -22.01 7.41 -3.62
C ALA A 131 -21.07 7.07 -4.80
N GLN A 132 -20.11 7.95 -5.09
CA GLN A 132 -19.07 7.75 -6.11
C GLN A 132 -17.68 7.71 -5.46
N TYR A 133 -17.03 6.55 -5.49
CA TYR A 133 -15.71 6.32 -4.88
C TYR A 133 -14.62 5.97 -5.90
N ASP A 134 -14.92 6.01 -7.19
CA ASP A 134 -13.96 5.83 -8.27
C ASP A 134 -13.25 7.17 -8.56
N PRO A 135 -11.91 7.26 -8.39
CA PRO A 135 -11.15 8.48 -8.66
C PRO A 135 -11.13 8.90 -10.14
N THR A 136 -11.56 8.04 -11.06
CA THR A 136 -11.60 8.31 -12.51
C THR A 136 -12.93 8.91 -12.97
N GLU A 137 -13.95 8.91 -12.11
CA GLU A 137 -15.30 9.36 -12.44
C GLU A 137 -15.61 10.76 -11.86
N PRO A 138 -16.51 11.54 -12.49
CA PRO A 138 -16.91 12.84 -11.97
C PRO A 138 -17.63 12.69 -10.61
N ASN A 139 -17.48 13.72 -9.76
CA ASN A 139 -18.00 13.73 -8.38
C ASN A 139 -17.37 12.69 -7.45
N TYR A 140 -16.15 12.22 -7.74
CA TYR A 140 -15.36 11.37 -6.85
C TYR A 140 -15.30 11.89 -5.41
N ILE A 141 -15.66 11.00 -4.48
CA ILE A 141 -15.54 11.19 -3.04
C ILE A 141 -14.40 10.31 -2.52
N SER A 142 -13.31 10.94 -2.08
CA SER A 142 -12.22 10.23 -1.41
C SER A 142 -12.70 9.62 -0.09
N LEU A 143 -12.33 8.35 0.15
CA LEU A 143 -12.63 7.67 1.41
C LEU A 143 -11.99 8.37 2.62
N ASP A 144 -10.81 9.00 2.45
CA ASP A 144 -10.19 9.81 3.50
C ASP A 144 -11.07 10.99 3.89
N LYS A 145 -11.61 11.72 2.90
CA LYS A 145 -12.55 12.82 3.15
C LYS A 145 -13.84 12.30 3.79
N LEU A 146 -14.35 11.16 3.32
CA LEU A 146 -15.56 10.52 3.85
C LEU A 146 -15.44 10.26 5.35
N VAL A 147 -14.27 9.89 5.86
CA VAL A 147 -14.10 9.55 7.29
C VAL A 147 -13.57 10.69 8.15
N SER A 148 -12.75 11.59 7.58
CA SER A 148 -11.97 12.56 8.35
C SER A 148 -12.68 13.89 8.58
N VAL A 149 -13.58 14.33 7.70
CA VAL A 149 -14.21 15.66 7.87
C VAL A 149 -15.35 15.64 8.90
N PRO A 150 -15.68 16.77 9.55
CA PRO A 150 -16.90 16.94 10.37
C PRO A 150 -18.20 16.80 9.57
N ASP A 151 -19.31 16.49 10.24
CA ASP A 151 -20.60 16.22 9.57
C ASP A 151 -21.12 17.40 8.75
N GLY A 152 -20.97 18.64 9.22
CA GLY A 152 -21.38 19.82 8.44
C GLY A 152 -20.63 19.92 7.09
N ILE A 153 -19.31 19.72 7.11
CA ILE A 153 -18.48 19.74 5.88
C ILE A 153 -18.82 18.55 4.97
N PHE A 154 -19.11 17.39 5.55
CA PHE A 154 -19.57 16.24 4.79
C PHE A 154 -20.91 16.52 4.08
N CYS A 155 -21.88 17.08 4.81
CA CYS A 155 -23.21 17.36 4.28
C CYS A 155 -23.16 18.41 3.16
N GLU A 156 -22.51 19.55 3.38
CA GLU A 156 -22.42 20.63 2.39
C GLU A 156 -21.49 20.28 1.23
N GLY A 157 -20.35 19.64 1.53
CA GLY A 157 -19.30 19.38 0.57
C GLY A 157 -19.58 18.19 -0.35
N MET A 158 -20.07 17.08 0.20
CA MET A 158 -20.19 15.79 -0.49
C MET A 158 -21.64 15.43 -0.75
N ALA A 159 -22.47 15.45 0.29
CA ALA A 159 -23.88 15.07 0.16
C ALA A 159 -24.71 16.15 -0.56
N LYS A 160 -24.23 17.41 -0.59
CA LYS A 160 -24.99 18.57 -1.09
C LYS A 160 -26.36 18.68 -0.41
N ALA A 161 -26.38 18.44 0.89
CA ALA A 161 -27.56 18.42 1.75
C ALA A 161 -27.29 19.19 3.05
N SER A 162 -28.34 19.50 3.82
CA SER A 162 -28.17 20.12 5.14
C SER A 162 -27.81 19.06 6.21
N ILE A 163 -27.20 19.50 7.31
CA ILE A 163 -26.97 18.62 8.46
C ILE A 163 -28.28 18.08 9.04
N GLN A 164 -29.36 18.86 8.94
CA GLN A 164 -30.70 18.47 9.41
C GLN A 164 -31.29 17.33 8.56
N ASP A 165 -31.02 17.29 7.26
CA ASP A 165 -31.44 16.19 6.39
C ASP A 165 -30.71 14.90 6.75
N PHE A 166 -29.40 15.02 7.04
CA PHE A 166 -28.61 13.90 7.50
C PHE A 166 -29.12 13.36 8.85
N GLU A 167 -29.35 14.22 9.84
CA GLU A 167 -29.91 13.83 11.14
C GLU A 167 -31.29 13.17 11.03
N LYS A 168 -32.14 13.65 10.11
CA LYS A 168 -33.43 13.01 9.83
C LYS A 168 -33.25 11.63 9.21
N PHE A 169 -32.33 11.47 8.25
CA PHE A 169 -32.01 10.18 7.64
C PHE A 169 -31.45 9.18 8.66
N LEU A 170 -30.59 9.62 9.58
CA LEU A 170 -30.05 8.73 10.61
C LEU A 170 -31.13 8.13 11.52
N LYS A 171 -32.27 8.82 11.69
CA LYS A 171 -33.42 8.30 12.45
C LYS A 171 -34.21 7.22 11.70
N THR A 172 -33.93 7.00 10.41
CA THR A 172 -34.58 5.96 9.59
C THR A 172 -33.75 4.69 9.43
N LEU A 173 -32.51 4.68 9.95
CA LEU A 173 -31.59 3.54 9.94
C LEU A 173 -31.84 2.60 11.12
#